data_AF-A0A0H5RS19-F1
#
_entry.id   AF-A0A0H5RS19-F1
#
_cell.length_a   1.000
_cell.length_b   1.000
_cell.length_c   1.000
_cell.angle_alpha   90.00
_cell.angle_beta   90.00
_cell.angle_gamma   90.00
#
_symmetry.space_group_name_H-M   'P 1'
#
loop_
_entity.id
_entity.type
_entity.pdbx_description
1 polymer ?
#
loop_
_entity_poly.entity_id
_entity_poly.type
_entity_poly.pdbx_seq_one_letter_code
_entity_poly.pdbx_strand_id
1 'polypeptide(L)' 'MVAITIRDVPDEVRDTLTARAARNGRSLQEYLLAMLIDAATKPTVDEVLQRARGRVEATGTRLDIPSILTTKNADE' A
#
# COMPACT_ATOMS: atom_id res chain seq x y z
N MET A 1 -11.92 -13.92 15.75
CA MET A 1 -10.96 -12.83 16.05
C MET A 1 -9.56 -13.37 15.78
N VAL A 2 -8.76 -12.68 14.98
CA VAL A 2 -7.38 -13.09 14.68
C VAL A 2 -6.43 -12.25 15.54
N ALA A 3 -5.49 -12.91 16.23
CA ALA A 3 -4.48 -12.25 17.03
C ALA A 3 -3.11 -12.42 16.36
N ILE A 4 -2.33 -11.33 16.32
CA ILE A 4 -0.96 -11.32 15.80
C ILE A 4 -0.03 -11.00 16.97
N THR A 5 1.02 -11.81 17.13
CA THR A 5 2.05 -11.60 18.15
C THR A 5 3.38 -11.34 17.46
N ILE A 6 4.00 -10.20 17.78
CA ILE A 6 5.34 -9.83 17.30
C ILE A 6 6.31 -10.14 18.44
N ARG A 7 7.30 -10.99 18.19
CA ARG A 7 8.31 -11.40 19.18
C ARG A 7 9.58 -10.57 19.02
N ASP A 8 10.38 -10.54 20.09
CA ASP A 8 11.73 -9.96 20.09
C ASP A 8 11.77 -8.48 19.67
N VAL A 9 10.71 -7.73 20.00
CA VAL A 9 10.66 -6.27 19.77
C VAL A 9 11.55 -5.60 20.82
N PRO A 10 12.57 -4.82 20.41
CA PRO A 10 13.39 -4.07 21.36
C PRO A 10 12.52 -3.12 22.20
N ASP A 11 12.80 -3.02 23.50
CA ASP A 11 12.01 -2.21 24.42
C ASP A 11 11.88 -0.75 23.96
N GLU A 12 12.97 -0.16 23.48
CA GLU A 12 12.98 1.22 22.95
C GLU A 12 11.98 1.41 21.80
N VAL A 13 11.84 0.41 20.92
CA VAL A 13 10.90 0.45 19.79
C VAL A 13 9.47 0.37 20.31
N ARG A 14 9.20 -0.57 21.23
CA ARG A 14 7.88 -0.70 21.87
C ARG A 14 7.47 0.60 22.57
N ASP A 15 8.40 1.20 23.31
CA ASP A 15 8.14 2.41 24.09
C ASP A 15 7.88 3.61 23.18
N THR A 16 8.65 3.73 22.10
CA THR A 16 8.42 4.73 21.05
C THR A 16 7.03 4.58 20.42
N LEU A 17 6.62 3.35 20.08
CA LEU A 17 5.30 3.09 19.49
C LEU A 17 4.17 3.36 20.49
N THR A 18 4.37 3.03 21.76
CA THR A 18 3.42 3.32 22.84
C THR A 18 3.25 4.81 23.03
N ALA A 19 4.35 5.58 23.06
CA ALA A 19 4.30 7.03 23.13
C ALA A 19 3.58 7.65 21.93
N ARG A 20 3.80 7.13 20.71
CA ARG A 20 3.08 7.57 19.50
C ARG A 20 1.59 7.25 19.57
N ALA A 21 1.23 6.07 20.04
CA ALA A 21 -0.17 5.67 20.23
C ALA A 21 -0.87 6.62 21.22
N ALA A 22 -0.27 6.86 22.38
CA ALA A 22 -0.78 7.78 23.40
C ALA A 22 -0.95 9.21 22.88
N ARG A 23 0.01 9.73 22.09
CA ARG A 23 -0.11 11.06 21.45
C ARG A 23 -1.29 11.17 20.48
N ASN A 24 -1.74 10.05 19.92
CA ASN A 24 -2.90 9.99 19.02
C ASN A 24 -4.20 9.59 19.75
N GLY A 25 -4.17 9.49 21.09
CA GLY A 25 -5.32 9.05 21.89
C GLY A 25 -5.74 7.60 21.62
N ARG A 26 -4.81 6.75 21.18
CA ARG A 26 -5.06 5.34 20.82
C ARG A 26 -4.33 4.40 21.75
N SER A 27 -4.89 3.22 21.98
CA SER A 27 -4.13 2.10 22.54
C SER A 27 -3.03 1.66 21.55
N LEU A 28 -1.99 0.99 22.07
CA LEU A 28 -0.93 0.44 21.21
C LEU A 28 -1.50 -0.54 20.17
N GLN A 29 -2.50 -1.34 20.54
CA GLN A 29 -3.13 -2.30 19.65
C GLN A 29 -3.86 -1.61 18.48
N GLU A 30 -4.66 -0.58 18.76
CA GLU A 30 -5.36 0.19 17.72
C GLU A 30 -4.37 0.93 16.80
N TYR A 31 -3.30 1.47 17.37
CA TYR A 31 -2.25 2.14 16.60
C TYR A 31 -1.54 1.17 15.64
N LEU A 32 -1.15 -0.01 16.12
CA LEU A 32 -0.52 -1.04 15.28
C LEU A 32 -1.48 -1.60 14.23
N LEU A 33 -2.74 -1.82 14.57
CA LEU A 33 -3.74 -2.26 13.61
C LEU A 33 -3.90 -1.24 12.47
N ALA A 34 -4.00 0.04 12.80
CA ALA A 34 -4.09 1.10 11.78
C ALA A 34 -2.84 1.14 10.87
N MET A 35 -1.65 0.94 11.45
CA MET A 35 -0.40 0.86 10.68
C MET A 35 -0.39 -0.34 9.72
N LEU A 36 -0.83 -1.52 10.19
CA LEU A 36 -0.92 -2.73 9.37
C LEU A 36 -1.95 -2.57 8.24
N ILE A 37 -3.09 -1.92 8.53
CA ILE A 37 -4.09 -1.63 7.50
C ILE A 37 -3.50 -0.68 6.46
N ASP A 38 -2.87 0.43 6.83
CA ASP A 38 -2.27 1.36 5.85
C ASP A 38 -1.20 0.67 5.01
N ALA A 39 -0.36 -0.16 5.63
CA ALA A 39 0.66 -0.95 4.94
C ALA A 39 0.05 -1.94 3.94
N ALA A 40 -1.09 -2.57 4.27
CA ALA A 40 -1.79 -3.51 3.39
C ALA A 40 -2.66 -2.81 2.32
N THR A 41 -3.07 -1.56 2.55
CA THR A 41 -3.98 -0.85 1.63
C THR A 41 -3.24 -0.33 0.40
N LYS A 42 -1.95 -0.02 0.52
CA LYS A 42 -1.13 0.49 -0.59
C LYS A 42 -0.49 -0.70 -1.31
N PRO A 43 -0.91 -1.01 -2.56
CA PRO A 43 -0.20 -2.03 -3.33
C PRO A 43 1.24 -1.57 -3.55
N THR A 44 2.17 -2.48 -3.37
CA THR A 44 3.58 -2.25 -3.69
C THR A 44 3.73 -1.91 -5.17
N VAL A 45 4.82 -1.21 -5.53
CA VAL A 45 5.13 -0.90 -6.92
C VAL A 45 5.18 -2.17 -7.78
N ASP A 46 5.71 -3.27 -7.22
CA ASP A 46 5.74 -4.56 -7.88
C ASP A 46 4.34 -5.13 -8.11
N GLU A 47 3.46 -5.10 -7.11
CA GLU A 47 2.06 -5.54 -7.26
C GLU A 47 1.28 -4.69 -8.28
N VAL A 48 1.56 -3.38 -8.34
CA VAL A 48 0.99 -2.49 -9.36
C VAL A 48 1.49 -2.89 -10.75
N LEU A 49 2.80 -3.12 -10.90
CA LEU A 49 3.41 -3.54 -12.16
C LEU A 49 2.89 -4.91 -12.63
N GLN A 50 2.77 -5.88 -11.72
CA GLN A 50 2.22 -7.19 -12.03
C GLN A 50 0.77 -7.10 -12.47
N ARG A 51 -0.05 -6.29 -11.76
CA ARG A 51 -1.44 -6.03 -12.16
C ARG A 51 -1.54 -5.38 -13.54
N ALA A 52 -0.66 -4.42 -13.84
CA ALA A 52 -0.61 -3.77 -15.14
C ALA A 52 -0.26 -4.76 -16.26
N ARG A 53 0.75 -5.62 -16.04
CA ARG A 53 1.13 -6.68 -16.98
C ARG A 53 -0.02 -7.66 -17.22
N GLY A 54 -0.63 -8.18 -16.16
CA GLY A 54 -1.75 -9.11 -16.28
C GLY A 54 -2.96 -8.51 -17.02
N ARG A 55 -3.21 -7.20 -16.87
CA ARG A 55 -4.26 -6.51 -17.66
C ARG A 55 -3.93 -6.45 -19.15
N VAL A 56 -2.70 -6.10 -19.51
CA VAL A 56 -2.26 -6.04 -20.93
C VAL A 56 -2.35 -7.43 -21.58
N GLU A 57 -1.97 -8.48 -20.86
CA GLU A 57 -2.08 -9.87 -21.32
C GLU A 57 -3.54 -10.30 -21.51
N ALA A 58 -4.40 -9.99 -20.53
CA ALA A 58 -5.81 -10.39 -20.57
C ALA A 58 -6.63 -9.65 -21.63
N THR A 59 -6.36 -8.37 -21.90
CA THR A 59 -7.10 -7.59 -22.90
C THR A 59 -6.45 -7.61 -24.28
N GLY A 60 -5.20 -8.07 -24.40
CA GLY A 60 -4.44 -8.07 -25.66
C GLY A 60 -4.19 -6.68 -26.24
N THR A 61 -4.45 -5.62 -25.47
CA THR A 61 -4.41 -4.24 -25.96
C THR A 61 -2.96 -3.77 -26.05
N ARG A 62 -2.46 -3.61 -27.28
CA ARG A 62 -1.23 -2.87 -27.56
C ARG A 62 -1.58 -1.52 -28.16
N LEU A 63 -1.10 -0.46 -27.52
CA LEU A 63 -1.17 0.89 -28.06
C LEU A 63 0.24 1.33 -28.41
N ASP A 64 0.43 1.81 -29.62
CA ASP A 64 1.67 2.45 -30.05
C ASP A 64 1.71 3.90 -29.56
N ILE A 65 2.93 4.39 -29.33
CA ILE A 65 3.17 5.75 -28.83
C ILE A 65 2.50 6.83 -29.70
N PRO A 66 2.57 6.78 -31.05
CA PRO A 66 1.88 7.74 -31.92
C PRO A 66 0.36 7.81 -31.68
N SER A 67 -0.31 6.66 -31.56
CA SER A 67 -1.76 6.61 -31.29
C SER A 67 -2.12 7.23 -29.95
N ILE A 68 -1.33 6.99 -28.90
CA ILE A 68 -1.55 7.56 -27.56
C ILE A 68 -1.47 9.09 -27.59
N LEU A 69 -0.44 9.62 -28.27
CA LEU A 69 -0.24 11.07 -28.39
C LEU A 69 -1.36 11.73 -29.21
N THR A 70 -1.83 11.05 -30.26
CA THR A 70 -2.92 11.55 -31.11
C THR A 70 -4.25 11.60 -30.36
N THR A 71 -4.60 10.57 -29.59
CA THR A 71 -5.83 10.58 -28.77
C THR A 71 -5.76 11.61 -27.65
N LYS A 72 -4.63 11.72 -26.95
CA LYS A 72 -4.47 12.68 -25.86
C LYS A 72 -4.65 14.14 -26.32
N ASN A 73 -4.12 14.49 -27.49
CA ASN A 73 -4.22 15.84 -28.04
C ASN A 73 -5.60 16.12 -28.70
N ALA A 74 -6.45 15.12 -28.86
CA ALA A 74 -7.81 15.27 -29.39
C ALA A 74 -8.85 15.58 -28.29
N ASP A 75 -8.48 15.40 -27.02
CA ASP A 75 -9.31 15.72 -25.84
C ASP A 75 -9.06 17.16 -25.31
N GLU A 76 -8.17 17.93 -25.94
CA GLU A 76 -7.84 19.34 -25.65
C GLU A 76 -8.54 20.28 -26.64
#